data_AF-A0A937BUF1-F1
#
_entry.id   AF-A0A937BUF1-F1
#
_cell.length_a   1.000
_cell.length_b   1.000
_cell.length_c   1.000
_cell.angle_alpha   90.00
_cell.angle_beta   90.00
_cell.angle_gamma   90.00
#
_symmetry.space_group_name_H-M   'P 1'
#
loop_
_entity.id
_entity.type
_entity.pdbx_description
1 polymer ?
#
loop_
_entity_poly.entity_id
_entity_poly.type
_entity_poly.pdbx_seq_one_letter_code
_entity_poly.pdbx_strand_id
1 'polypeptide(L)'
;MASDWYLGACQVNLAENGNFVMDNFRFWDIPLYQENILPNYQKCLVGNEAGLFVLYDFDEGTGNTVNDLAPYGGLTNGTTTSPEWVTGLSCIPPSYNLTYAGNGNTGGSAPSDILSPYIEDEVVTIIGPGTLAKTGYAFTAWNTLANGSGTAYSIGDTFSMPAHAVQLYAQWQLEHYSVTYSGNGNTAGSVLSDTNSYTYGSAVIALGQGTLDRDCKIFNGWNTAANGSGDTYDAGSTFNMPPNNITLYAKWQGAYESGQIVGTAGFSNARSGTNCIAFLNETPYVLFGEGAVNGKASVMKYNGNNWGVRGIPSIFCRSGRRFLYGISGFNSLYFIQGLWIWKQGLCNEIRWHELGVHWKSGIFSSNSKLFITCGDQWDSLYGIQGLWQLTIWIGYEI
;
A
#
# COMPACT_ATOMS: atom_id res chain seq x y z
N MET A 1 25.45 38.17 72.66
CA MET A 1 26.43 38.77 71.73
C MET A 1 26.12 38.14 70.39
N ALA A 2 25.68 38.91 69.40
CA ALA A 2 25.58 38.38 68.05
C ALA A 2 27.02 38.06 67.63
N SER A 3 27.30 36.79 67.36
CA SER A 3 28.58 36.36 66.82
C SER A 3 28.57 36.66 65.33
N ASP A 4 29.30 37.69 64.91
CA ASP A 4 29.53 37.98 63.50
C ASP A 4 30.26 36.80 62.84
N TRP A 5 30.05 36.62 61.54
CA TRP A 5 30.73 35.59 60.75
C TRP A 5 31.77 36.27 59.86
N TYR A 6 32.92 35.63 59.72
CA TYR A 6 34.04 36.14 58.92
C TYR A 6 34.45 35.08 57.90
N LEU A 7 34.80 35.53 56.70
CA LEU A 7 35.38 34.69 55.65
C LEU A 7 36.86 35.07 55.51
N GLY A 8 37.74 34.07 55.60
CA GLY A 8 39.17 34.28 55.38
C GLY A 8 39.96 34.94 56.52
N ALA A 9 39.30 35.28 57.63
CA ALA A 9 39.90 35.81 58.84
C ALA A 9 39.13 35.30 60.06
N CYS A 10 39.77 35.21 61.23
CA CYS A 10 39.14 34.70 62.45
C CYS A 10 38.64 35.82 63.39
N GLN A 11 39.13 37.06 63.25
CA GLN A 11 38.72 38.26 64.01
C GLN A 11 39.06 39.54 63.22
N VAL A 12 38.60 40.71 63.69
CA VAL A 12 39.00 42.03 63.18
C VAL A 12 40.53 42.31 63.29
N ASN A 13 41.26 41.49 64.05
CA ASN A 13 42.73 41.54 64.11
C ASN A 13 43.34 40.80 62.91
N LEU A 14 43.79 41.58 61.94
CA LEU A 14 44.38 41.20 60.64
C LEU A 14 45.72 40.42 60.71
N ALA A 15 46.11 39.91 61.88
CA ALA A 15 47.45 39.36 62.12
C ALA A 15 47.66 37.93 61.58
N GLU A 16 46.58 37.21 61.24
CA GLU A 16 46.62 35.81 60.78
C GLU A 16 45.73 35.58 59.54
N ASN A 17 45.83 36.46 58.54
CA ASN A 17 45.06 36.31 57.29
C ASN A 17 45.87 35.53 56.24
N GLY A 18 45.25 34.55 55.62
CA GLY A 18 45.78 33.90 54.42
C GLY A 18 45.49 34.75 53.17
N ASN A 19 46.41 34.75 52.20
CA ASN A 19 46.13 35.28 50.86
C ASN A 19 45.37 34.21 50.06
N PHE A 20 44.08 34.40 49.84
CA PHE A 20 43.26 33.51 49.02
C PHE A 20 42.39 34.33 48.06
N VAL A 21 41.99 33.71 46.96
CA VAL A 21 40.97 34.23 46.06
C VAL A 21 39.71 33.41 46.32
N MET A 22 38.57 34.10 46.49
CA MET A 22 37.25 33.49 46.64
C MET A 22 36.37 33.90 45.47
N ASP A 23 35.49 32.99 45.11
CA ASP A 23 34.49 33.15 44.06
C ASP A 23 33.33 32.20 44.41
N ASN A 24 32.09 32.59 44.12
CA ASN A 24 30.91 31.72 44.27
C ASN A 24 30.77 31.06 45.67
N PHE A 25 30.99 31.83 46.74
CA PHE A 25 30.83 31.32 48.11
C PHE A 25 29.36 31.06 48.44
N ARG A 26 29.09 29.89 49.02
CA ARG A 26 27.73 29.41 49.31
C ARG A 26 27.67 28.85 50.72
N PHE A 27 26.63 29.21 51.46
CA PHE A 27 26.30 28.61 52.75
C PHE A 27 24.90 28.00 52.69
N TRP A 28 24.77 26.76 53.17
CA TRP A 28 23.51 26.01 53.14
C TRP A 28 23.06 25.71 54.58
N ASP A 29 21.78 25.86 54.87
CA ASP A 29 21.17 25.50 56.15
C ASP A 29 20.77 24.01 56.21
N ILE A 30 21.01 23.28 55.13
CA ILE A 30 20.87 21.84 55.00
C ILE A 30 22.23 21.17 54.77
N PRO A 31 22.45 19.94 55.26
CA PRO A 31 23.64 19.18 54.92
C PRO A 31 23.62 18.80 53.43
N LEU A 32 24.72 19.09 52.72
CA LEU A 32 24.93 18.64 51.35
C LEU A 32 25.85 17.42 51.31
N TYR A 33 25.54 16.48 50.42
CA TYR A 33 26.34 15.28 50.18
C TYR A 33 27.04 15.35 48.83
N GLN A 34 27.92 14.38 48.54
CA GLN A 34 28.73 14.36 47.30
C GLN A 34 27.86 14.48 46.03
N GLU A 35 26.70 13.82 46.03
CA GLU A 35 25.70 13.86 44.97
C GLU A 35 25.06 15.24 44.76
N ASN A 36 25.07 16.09 45.79
CA ASN A 36 24.60 17.47 45.67
C ASN A 36 25.75 18.43 45.33
N ILE A 37 26.98 18.16 45.77
CA ILE A 37 28.13 19.05 45.61
C ILE A 37 28.73 18.92 44.20
N LEU A 38 29.06 17.70 43.76
CA LEU A 38 29.79 17.48 42.50
C LEU A 38 29.03 17.96 41.24
N PRO A 39 27.69 17.86 41.14
CA PRO A 39 26.98 18.40 39.99
C PRO A 39 26.79 19.92 40.04
N ASN A 40 26.88 20.53 41.23
CA ASN A 40 26.49 21.94 41.43
C ASN A 40 27.67 22.87 41.74
N TYR A 41 28.88 22.37 42.03
CA TYR A 41 30.00 23.22 42.46
C TYR A 41 30.41 24.30 41.44
N GLN A 42 30.21 24.04 40.15
CA GLN A 42 30.42 25.03 39.08
C GLN A 42 29.13 25.69 38.61
N LYS A 43 27.95 25.23 39.06
CA LYS A 43 26.67 25.70 38.53
C LYS A 43 26.42 27.17 38.90
N CYS A 44 25.94 27.98 37.97
CA CYS A 44 25.40 29.31 38.29
C CYS A 44 24.13 29.15 39.13
N LEU A 45 24.16 29.62 40.37
CA LEU A 45 22.99 29.64 41.25
C LEU A 45 22.28 30.98 41.11
N VAL A 46 20.95 30.96 41.15
CA VAL A 46 20.12 32.16 41.01
C VAL A 46 19.67 32.70 42.37
N GLY A 47 20.07 32.05 43.46
CA GLY A 47 19.84 32.51 44.82
C GLY A 47 18.48 32.13 45.39
N ASN A 48 17.70 31.28 44.71
CA ASN A 48 16.39 30.81 45.19
C ASN A 48 16.38 29.32 45.59
N GLU A 49 17.55 28.68 45.62
CA GLU A 49 17.70 27.27 45.88
C GLU A 49 17.27 26.89 47.29
N ALA A 50 16.56 25.77 47.42
CA ALA A 50 16.05 25.31 48.71
C ALA A 50 17.21 25.04 49.69
N GLY A 51 17.18 25.72 50.83
CA GLY A 51 18.17 25.63 51.89
C GLY A 51 19.47 26.41 51.62
N LEU A 52 19.54 27.22 50.56
CA LEU A 52 20.61 28.19 50.38
C LEU A 52 20.37 29.37 51.32
N PHE A 53 21.35 29.64 52.17
CA PHE A 53 21.27 30.68 53.19
C PHE A 53 22.03 31.95 52.79
N VAL A 54 23.21 31.81 52.17
CA VAL A 54 24.03 32.92 51.66
C VAL A 54 24.61 32.54 50.30
N LEU A 55 24.59 33.48 49.36
CA LEU A 55 25.27 33.40 48.07
C LEU A 55 26.05 34.69 47.80
N TYR A 56 27.37 34.60 47.83
CA TYR A 56 28.28 35.66 47.41
C TYR A 56 28.98 35.22 46.13
N ASP A 57 28.61 35.82 45.00
CA ASP A 57 29.25 35.57 43.71
C ASP A 57 30.64 36.23 43.62
N PHE A 58 30.83 37.37 44.32
CA PHE A 58 32.02 38.21 44.23
C PHE A 58 32.21 38.83 42.82
N ASP A 59 31.11 39.24 42.19
CA ASP A 59 31.12 39.83 40.85
C ASP A 59 30.89 41.37 40.83
N GLU A 60 30.92 42.05 41.98
CA GLU A 60 30.73 43.51 42.05
C GLU A 60 31.83 44.31 41.32
N GLY A 61 33.03 43.75 41.23
CA GLY A 61 34.19 44.30 40.52
C GLY A 61 34.79 45.58 41.12
N THR A 62 34.13 46.23 42.07
CA THR A 62 34.60 47.43 42.76
C THR A 62 33.97 47.58 44.15
N GLY A 63 34.58 48.41 45.00
CA GLY A 63 34.03 48.75 46.31
C GLY A 63 34.29 47.69 47.38
N ASN A 64 33.61 47.86 48.52
CA ASN A 64 33.81 47.07 49.75
C ASN A 64 32.56 46.29 50.18
N THR A 65 31.52 46.26 49.36
CA THR A 65 30.27 45.53 49.65
C THR A 65 30.21 44.30 48.77
N VAL A 66 29.84 43.17 49.35
CA VAL A 66 29.53 41.93 48.63
C VAL A 66 28.05 41.65 48.85
N ASN A 67 27.28 41.57 47.77
CA ASN A 67 25.84 41.41 47.82
C ASN A 67 25.49 39.96 48.10
N ASP A 68 24.57 39.74 49.06
CA ASP A 68 23.97 38.42 49.24
C ASP A 68 22.84 38.23 48.21
N LEU A 69 22.98 37.24 47.34
CA LEU A 69 22.00 36.91 46.31
C LEU A 69 20.95 35.88 46.74
N ALA A 70 21.07 35.28 47.94
CA ALA A 70 20.16 34.26 48.45
C ALA A 70 18.73 34.83 48.73
N PRO A 71 17.70 34.01 49.06
CA PRO A 71 16.32 34.48 49.17
C PRO A 71 16.09 35.48 50.31
N TYR A 72 16.98 35.50 51.30
CA TYR A 72 17.02 36.46 52.42
C TYR A 72 17.98 37.63 52.16
N GLY A 73 18.49 37.75 50.92
CA GLY A 73 19.51 38.67 50.47
C GLY A 73 19.15 40.14 50.69
N GLY A 74 20.14 40.90 51.16
CA GLY A 74 20.03 42.32 51.53
C GLY A 74 20.10 42.62 53.03
N LEU A 75 19.83 41.63 53.91
CA LEU A 75 20.02 41.77 55.37
C LEU A 75 21.41 41.36 55.84
N THR A 76 22.16 40.66 54.99
CA THR A 76 23.40 39.95 55.30
C THR A 76 24.57 40.33 54.39
N ASN A 77 24.45 41.38 53.56
CA ASN A 77 25.53 41.82 52.68
C ASN A 77 26.89 41.85 53.38
N GLY A 78 27.89 41.24 52.77
CA GLY A 78 29.24 41.18 53.28
C GLY A 78 29.93 42.55 53.17
N THR A 79 30.84 42.82 54.11
CA THR A 79 31.77 43.96 54.02
C THR A 79 33.20 43.45 53.94
N THR A 80 33.95 43.92 52.95
CA THR A 80 35.36 43.60 52.75
C THR A 80 36.25 44.76 53.17
N THR A 81 37.52 44.48 53.49
CA THR A 81 38.52 45.51 53.84
C THR A 81 39.55 45.60 52.74
N SER A 82 39.42 46.60 51.86
CA SER A 82 40.33 46.87 50.75
C SER A 82 40.58 45.64 49.85
N PRO A 83 39.54 45.05 49.25
CA PRO A 83 39.71 43.89 48.38
C PRO A 83 40.48 44.25 47.10
N GLU A 84 41.23 43.29 46.59
CA GLU A 84 41.71 43.30 45.20
C GLU A 84 40.74 42.46 44.36
N TRP A 85 39.95 43.13 43.51
CA TRP A 85 39.03 42.46 42.60
C TRP A 85 39.80 41.91 41.40
N VAL A 86 39.70 40.59 41.19
CA VAL A 86 40.30 39.88 40.05
C VAL A 86 39.20 39.21 39.24
N THR A 87 39.42 39.00 37.95
CA THR A 87 38.44 38.29 37.10
C THR A 87 38.27 36.86 37.61
N GLY A 88 37.04 36.53 38.03
CA GLY A 88 36.65 35.22 38.54
C GLY A 88 36.52 34.14 37.46
N LEU A 89 36.21 32.93 37.91
CA LEU A 89 35.86 31.81 37.06
C LEU A 89 34.37 31.90 36.72
N SER A 90 34.03 31.83 35.43
CA SER A 90 32.63 31.78 35.05
C SER A 90 32.00 30.47 35.53
N CYS A 91 30.90 30.57 36.26
CA CYS A 91 30.05 29.43 36.55
C CYS A 91 29.46 28.83 35.26
N ILE A 92 29.11 27.56 35.28
CA ILE A 92 28.43 26.83 34.21
C ILE A 92 26.92 27.04 34.42
N PRO A 93 26.20 27.68 33.48
CA PRO A 93 24.76 27.83 33.64
C PRO A 93 24.06 26.47 33.54
N PRO A 94 22.90 26.29 34.20
CA PRO A 94 22.14 25.05 34.10
C PRO A 94 21.84 24.68 32.64
N SER A 95 21.90 23.39 32.33
CA SER A 95 21.39 22.85 31.08
C SER A 95 20.25 21.86 31.30
N TYR A 96 19.32 21.82 30.35
CA TYR A 96 18.10 21.05 30.42
C TYR A 96 17.89 20.26 29.13
N ASN A 97 17.29 19.07 29.26
CA ASN A 97 17.04 18.20 28.12
C ASN A 97 15.80 18.67 27.34
N LEU A 98 15.92 18.70 26.01
CA LEU A 98 14.79 18.75 25.09
C LEU A 98 14.59 17.35 24.50
N THR A 99 13.43 16.75 24.73
CA THR A 99 13.10 15.41 24.23
C THR A 99 11.82 15.40 23.42
N TYR A 100 11.69 14.42 22.54
CA TYR A 100 10.56 14.27 21.63
C TYR A 100 9.90 12.90 21.83
N ALA A 101 8.58 12.87 21.88
CA ALA A 101 7.78 11.67 22.11
C ALA A 101 6.78 11.45 20.97
N GLY A 102 6.76 10.23 20.41
CA GLY A 102 5.92 9.89 19.24
C GLY A 102 4.40 9.93 19.48
N ASN A 103 3.96 10.01 20.74
CA ASN A 103 2.56 10.19 21.14
C ASN A 103 1.56 9.23 20.46
N GLY A 104 1.77 7.92 20.69
CA GLY A 104 0.92 6.87 20.12
C GLY A 104 1.20 6.61 18.63
N ASN A 105 2.43 6.85 18.17
CA ASN A 105 2.89 6.43 16.84
C ASN A 105 2.75 4.91 16.67
N THR A 106 2.53 4.47 15.44
CA THR A 106 2.40 3.04 15.08
C THR A 106 3.60 2.54 14.28
N GLY A 107 4.53 3.44 13.93
CA GLY A 107 5.78 3.12 13.26
C GLY A 107 6.87 4.16 13.52
N GLY A 108 8.10 3.78 13.21
CA GLY A 108 9.29 4.61 13.40
C GLY A 108 9.65 4.88 14.86
N SER A 109 10.64 5.74 15.05
CA SER A 109 11.13 6.18 16.36
C SER A 109 11.17 7.69 16.45
N ALA A 110 10.94 8.23 17.64
CA ALA A 110 11.07 9.66 17.90
C ALA A 110 12.49 10.15 17.55
N PRO A 111 12.62 11.38 17.03
CA PRO A 111 13.93 11.92 16.68
C PRO A 111 14.77 12.16 17.94
N SER A 112 16.09 12.06 17.79
CA SER A 112 17.05 12.46 18.81
C SER A 112 17.60 13.83 18.45
N ASP A 113 17.50 14.78 19.38
CA ASP A 113 18.18 16.05 19.27
C ASP A 113 19.64 15.88 19.69
N ILE A 114 20.56 16.05 18.75
CA ILE A 114 22.00 15.86 18.99
C ILE A 114 22.63 17.04 19.74
N LEU A 115 21.94 18.18 19.82
CA LEU A 115 22.43 19.38 20.49
C LEU A 115 21.94 19.46 21.94
N SER A 116 20.86 18.73 22.30
CA SER A 116 20.41 18.61 23.70
C SER A 116 21.48 17.92 24.57
N PRO A 117 21.73 18.38 25.81
CA PRO A 117 21.01 19.42 26.55
C PRO A 117 21.40 20.85 26.18
N TYR A 118 20.46 21.78 26.36
CA TYR A 118 20.62 23.21 26.09
C TYR A 118 20.73 24.01 27.38
N ILE A 119 21.48 25.12 27.34
CA ILE A 119 21.60 26.04 28.46
C ILE A 119 20.27 26.79 28.66
N GLU A 120 19.92 27.17 29.90
CA GLU A 120 18.78 28.07 30.16
C GLU A 120 18.85 29.34 29.30
N ASP A 121 17.70 29.79 28.80
CA ASP A 121 17.51 30.91 27.88
C ASP A 121 18.13 30.76 26.48
N GLU A 122 18.89 29.68 26.23
CA GLU A 122 19.38 29.35 24.90
C GLU A 122 18.20 29.17 23.93
N VAL A 123 18.28 29.78 22.75
CA VAL A 123 17.25 29.65 21.72
C VAL A 123 17.45 28.33 20.99
N VAL A 124 16.47 27.43 21.13
CA VAL A 124 16.47 26.11 20.49
C VAL A 124 15.57 26.11 19.26
N THR A 125 15.85 25.25 18.29
CA THR A 125 15.04 25.10 17.06
C THR A 125 14.39 23.73 17.02
N ILE A 126 13.09 23.70 16.72
CA ILE A 126 12.27 22.49 16.71
C ILE A 126 12.58 21.63 15.47
N ILE A 127 12.96 20.38 15.70
CA ILE A 127 13.31 19.43 14.63
C ILE A 127 12.07 18.68 14.09
N GLY A 128 12.19 18.14 12.88
CA GLY A 128 11.14 17.33 12.27
C GLY A 128 10.90 15.98 12.96
N PRO A 129 9.80 15.27 12.65
CA PRO A 129 9.42 14.00 13.29
C PRO A 129 10.37 12.83 13.01
N GLY A 130 11.38 13.01 12.17
CA GLY A 130 12.31 11.95 11.77
C GLY A 130 11.58 10.82 11.04
N THR A 131 11.61 9.62 11.59
CA THR A 131 10.96 8.43 11.00
C THR A 131 9.58 8.15 11.59
N LEU A 132 9.10 8.96 12.54
CA LEU A 132 7.81 8.75 13.18
C LEU A 132 6.68 8.69 12.15
N ALA A 133 5.83 7.68 12.29
CA ALA A 133 4.63 7.52 11.52
C ALA A 133 3.48 7.05 12.41
N LYS A 134 2.27 7.50 12.09
CA LYS A 134 1.03 7.02 12.71
C LYS A 134 0.04 6.68 11.59
N THR A 135 -0.27 5.39 11.43
CA THR A 135 -1.10 4.87 10.35
C THR A 135 -2.48 5.52 10.38
N GLY A 136 -2.90 6.12 9.26
CA GLY A 136 -4.16 6.85 9.17
C GLY A 136 -4.11 8.30 9.66
N TYR A 137 -2.93 8.83 10.00
CA TYR A 137 -2.75 10.19 10.50
C TYR A 137 -1.52 10.87 9.86
N ALA A 138 -1.58 12.19 9.70
CA ALA A 138 -0.45 13.03 9.34
C ALA A 138 0.13 13.72 10.57
N PHE A 139 1.46 13.83 10.64
CA PHE A 139 2.12 14.68 11.64
C PHE A 139 1.84 16.14 11.31
N THR A 140 1.41 16.91 12.31
CA THR A 140 1.15 18.35 12.13
C THR A 140 2.18 19.22 12.81
N ALA A 141 2.46 18.94 14.10
CA ALA A 141 3.31 19.77 14.95
C ALA A 141 3.77 18.97 16.18
N TRP A 142 4.64 19.58 16.97
CA TRP A 142 4.95 19.15 18.33
C TRP A 142 4.09 19.93 19.33
N ASN A 143 3.79 19.37 20.50
CA ASN A 143 3.04 20.05 21.55
C ASN A 143 3.66 19.81 22.93
N THR A 144 3.58 20.79 23.82
CA THR A 144 4.09 20.69 25.20
C THR A 144 3.28 19.73 26.09
N LEU A 145 2.05 19.37 25.69
CA LEU A 145 1.22 18.39 26.39
C LEU A 145 0.79 17.26 25.44
N ALA A 146 0.83 16.02 25.94
CA ALA A 146 0.48 14.82 25.17
C ALA A 146 -0.95 14.83 24.62
N ASN A 147 -1.89 15.46 25.34
CA ASN A 147 -3.29 15.59 24.91
C ASN A 147 -3.51 16.70 23.87
N GLY A 148 -2.45 17.44 23.49
CA GLY A 148 -2.49 18.51 22.51
C GLY A 148 -3.06 19.85 22.99
N SER A 149 -3.34 20.00 24.29
CA SER A 149 -3.89 21.25 24.86
C SER A 149 -2.82 22.29 25.23
N GLY A 150 -1.54 21.95 25.11
CA GLY A 150 -0.43 22.86 25.38
C GLY A 150 -0.10 23.73 24.18
N THR A 151 1.03 24.43 24.26
CA THR A 151 1.60 25.19 23.15
C THR A 151 2.05 24.26 22.03
N ALA A 152 1.61 24.53 20.80
CA ALA A 152 2.03 23.82 19.60
C ALA A 152 3.23 24.52 18.94
N TYR A 153 4.17 23.72 18.43
CA TYR A 153 5.36 24.16 17.72
C TYR A 153 5.47 23.43 16.38
N SER A 154 5.52 24.19 15.30
CA SER A 154 5.81 23.71 13.95
C SER A 154 7.29 23.40 13.79
N ILE A 155 7.63 22.64 12.75
CA ILE A 155 9.04 22.36 12.42
C ILE A 155 9.74 23.68 12.08
N GLY A 156 10.89 23.93 12.70
CA GLY A 156 11.67 25.16 12.53
C GLY A 156 11.24 26.31 13.44
N ASP A 157 10.17 26.17 14.22
CA ASP A 157 9.86 27.13 15.28
C ASP A 157 11.00 27.15 16.31
N THR A 158 11.08 28.24 17.08
CA THR A 158 12.10 28.42 18.11
C THR A 158 11.47 28.82 19.44
N PHE A 159 12.14 28.48 20.54
CA PHE A 159 11.80 28.96 21.88
C PHE A 159 13.07 29.04 22.75
N SER A 160 13.05 29.86 23.80
CA SER A 160 14.11 29.90 24.80
C SER A 160 13.96 28.75 25.80
N MET A 161 15.03 27.97 26.00
CA MET A 161 14.99 26.81 26.88
C MET A 161 14.67 27.23 28.32
N PRO A 162 13.58 26.73 28.94
CA PRO A 162 13.22 27.14 30.30
C PRO A 162 14.11 26.46 31.35
N ALA A 163 13.97 26.92 32.60
CA ALA A 163 14.64 26.37 33.79
C ALA A 163 14.21 24.93 34.19
N HIS A 164 13.85 24.07 33.23
CA HIS A 164 13.45 22.68 33.42
C HIS A 164 13.51 21.89 32.11
N ALA A 165 13.58 20.56 32.20
CA ALA A 165 13.52 19.70 31.02
C ALA A 165 12.19 19.81 30.29
N VAL A 166 12.23 19.87 28.96
CA VAL A 166 11.06 19.96 28.09
C VAL A 166 10.88 18.64 27.33
N GLN A 167 9.67 18.11 27.34
CA GLN A 167 9.27 17.02 26.46
C GLN A 167 8.15 17.49 25.53
N LEU A 168 8.38 17.33 24.24
CA LEU A 168 7.43 17.63 23.19
C LEU A 168 6.79 16.36 22.65
N TYR A 169 5.49 16.41 22.41
CA TYR A 169 4.68 15.27 21.98
C TYR A 169 4.17 15.50 20.57
N ALA A 170 4.30 14.51 19.70
CA ALA A 170 3.82 14.61 18.33
C ALA A 170 2.30 14.84 18.31
N GLN A 171 1.84 15.78 17.51
CA GLN A 171 0.45 15.97 17.17
C GLN A 171 0.14 15.33 15.83
N TRP A 172 -1.00 14.65 15.81
CA TRP A 172 -1.44 13.83 14.69
C TRP A 172 -2.82 14.29 14.25
N GLN A 173 -2.98 14.60 12.98
CA GLN A 173 -4.26 14.89 12.36
C GLN A 173 -4.78 13.65 11.65
N LEU A 174 -6.04 13.29 11.90
CA LEU A 174 -6.69 12.16 11.25
C LEU A 174 -6.80 12.43 9.73
N GLU A 175 -6.35 11.45 8.94
CA GLU A 175 -6.44 11.49 7.49
C GLU A 175 -7.74 10.84 6.98
N HIS A 176 -8.15 11.29 5.81
CA HIS A 176 -9.36 10.85 5.13
C HIS A 176 -9.00 10.39 3.71
N TYR A 177 -9.56 9.26 3.30
CA TYR A 177 -9.24 8.59 2.05
C TYR A 177 -10.50 8.37 1.20
N SER A 178 -10.30 8.25 -0.12
CA SER A 178 -11.36 7.99 -1.09
C SER A 178 -11.16 6.68 -1.84
N VAL A 179 -12.28 6.10 -2.27
CA VAL A 179 -12.32 4.94 -3.16
C VAL A 179 -12.79 5.42 -4.52
N THR A 180 -12.00 5.13 -5.55
CA THR A 180 -12.35 5.43 -6.93
C THR A 180 -12.53 4.14 -7.71
N TYR A 181 -13.41 4.14 -8.69
CA TYR A 181 -13.66 2.99 -9.53
C TYR A 181 -13.21 3.27 -10.96
N SER A 182 -12.79 2.23 -11.67
CA SER A 182 -12.40 2.28 -13.07
C SER A 182 -13.03 1.12 -13.83
N GLY A 183 -13.75 1.44 -14.93
CA GLY A 183 -14.39 0.43 -15.79
C GLY A 183 -13.38 -0.49 -16.50
N ASN A 184 -12.08 -0.15 -16.45
CA ASN A 184 -10.96 -0.99 -16.87
C ASN A 184 -11.14 -1.63 -18.25
N GLY A 185 -11.29 -0.77 -19.26
CA GLY A 185 -11.50 -1.19 -20.65
C GLY A 185 -12.95 -1.60 -20.96
N ASN A 186 -13.92 -1.05 -20.23
CA ASN A 186 -15.34 -1.16 -20.59
C ASN A 186 -15.58 -0.55 -21.98
N THR A 187 -16.53 -1.13 -22.73
CA THR A 187 -16.89 -0.67 -24.09
C THR A 187 -18.16 0.18 -24.07
N ALA A 188 -18.99 0.03 -23.04
CA ALA A 188 -20.20 0.81 -22.83
C ALA A 188 -20.45 1.06 -21.33
N GLY A 189 -21.50 1.84 -21.04
CA GLY A 189 -21.86 2.20 -19.67
C GLY A 189 -20.99 3.29 -19.05
N SER A 190 -21.21 3.56 -17.77
CA SER A 190 -20.44 4.54 -17.01
C SER A 190 -20.07 3.99 -15.64
N VAL A 191 -18.87 4.35 -15.18
CA VAL A 191 -18.37 3.93 -13.88
C VAL A 191 -19.14 4.65 -12.78
N LEU A 192 -19.51 3.94 -11.73
CA LEU A 192 -20.10 4.53 -10.53
C LEU A 192 -19.06 5.34 -9.75
N SER A 193 -19.52 6.42 -9.11
CA SER A 193 -18.70 7.24 -8.21
C SER A 193 -19.08 6.96 -6.76
N ASP A 194 -18.09 6.66 -5.92
CA ASP A 194 -18.24 6.72 -4.47
C ASP A 194 -17.87 8.13 -3.98
N THR A 195 -18.81 8.81 -3.34
CA THR A 195 -18.65 10.18 -2.82
C THR A 195 -18.33 10.21 -1.33
N ASN A 196 -18.21 9.05 -0.69
CA ASN A 196 -17.90 8.98 0.74
C ASN A 196 -16.43 9.29 1.01
N SER A 197 -16.17 9.70 2.24
CA SER A 197 -14.83 9.89 2.78
C SER A 197 -14.64 8.89 3.92
N TYR A 198 -13.54 8.13 3.86
CA TYR A 198 -13.27 7.02 4.76
C TYR A 198 -12.04 7.30 5.61
N THR A 199 -12.02 6.78 6.84
CA THR A 199 -10.82 6.77 7.69
C THR A 199 -10.13 5.42 7.56
N TYR A 200 -8.83 5.37 7.90
CA TYR A 200 -8.07 4.11 7.90
C TYR A 200 -8.80 3.02 8.71
N GLY A 201 -8.93 1.83 8.11
CA GLY A 201 -9.54 0.67 8.75
C GLY A 201 -11.07 0.67 8.79
N SER A 202 -11.74 1.77 8.37
CA SER A 202 -13.20 1.77 8.23
C SER A 202 -13.66 0.79 7.15
N ALA A 203 -14.83 0.19 7.34
CA ALA A 203 -15.39 -0.77 6.40
C ALA A 203 -16.00 -0.05 5.19
N VAL A 204 -15.60 -0.48 4.00
CA VAL A 204 -16.10 -0.02 2.70
C VAL A 204 -16.83 -1.16 2.02
N ILE A 205 -17.98 -0.89 1.40
CA ILE A 205 -18.68 -1.85 0.53
C ILE A 205 -18.26 -1.61 -0.92
N ALA A 206 -17.73 -2.64 -1.59
CA ALA A 206 -17.42 -2.59 -3.00
C ALA A 206 -18.71 -2.45 -3.84
N LEU A 207 -18.80 -1.41 -4.67
CA LEU A 207 -20.01 -1.13 -5.45
C LEU A 207 -20.30 -2.22 -6.49
N GLY A 208 -21.53 -2.30 -6.97
CA GLY A 208 -21.87 -3.16 -8.11
C GLY A 208 -21.33 -2.63 -9.44
N GLN A 209 -21.47 -3.41 -10.51
CA GLN A 209 -21.08 -2.98 -11.87
C GLN A 209 -21.90 -1.78 -12.37
N GLY A 210 -23.09 -1.54 -11.83
CA GLY A 210 -24.00 -0.49 -12.32
C GLY A 210 -24.38 -0.74 -13.78
N THR A 211 -24.10 0.24 -14.63
CA THR A 211 -24.33 0.16 -16.08
C THR A 211 -23.08 -0.25 -16.86
N LEU A 212 -21.96 -0.54 -16.18
CA LEU A 212 -20.72 -0.94 -16.86
C LEU A 212 -20.96 -2.18 -17.69
N ASP A 213 -20.55 -2.09 -18.95
CA ASP A 213 -20.62 -3.18 -19.89
C ASP A 213 -19.33 -3.25 -20.69
N ARG A 214 -18.93 -4.49 -20.98
CA ARG A 214 -17.75 -4.77 -21.76
C ARG A 214 -18.04 -5.93 -22.67
N ASP A 215 -17.99 -5.65 -23.98
CA ASP A 215 -18.25 -6.61 -25.04
C ASP A 215 -17.52 -7.91 -24.73
N CYS A 216 -18.28 -9.02 -24.77
CA CYS A 216 -17.75 -10.37 -24.57
C CYS A 216 -17.17 -10.69 -23.19
N LYS A 217 -17.46 -9.88 -22.19
CA LYS A 217 -16.96 -10.08 -20.83
C LYS A 217 -18.09 -10.02 -19.84
N ILE A 218 -17.96 -10.85 -18.81
CA ILE A 218 -18.81 -10.80 -17.63
C ILE A 218 -18.01 -10.06 -16.56
N PHE A 219 -18.65 -9.10 -15.90
CA PHE A 219 -18.09 -8.47 -14.72
C PHE A 219 -17.91 -9.52 -13.62
N ASN A 220 -16.70 -9.63 -13.08
CA ASN A 220 -16.29 -10.62 -12.11
C ASN A 220 -15.63 -9.94 -10.89
N GLY A 221 -16.27 -8.87 -10.42
CA GLY A 221 -15.81 -8.09 -9.28
C GLY A 221 -14.80 -6.99 -9.65
N TRP A 222 -14.13 -6.50 -8.63
CA TRP A 222 -13.12 -5.44 -8.70
C TRP A 222 -11.75 -5.99 -8.35
N ASN A 223 -10.69 -5.31 -8.82
CA ASN A 223 -9.32 -5.61 -8.45
C ASN A 223 -8.55 -4.33 -8.09
N THR A 224 -7.60 -4.42 -7.16
CA THR A 224 -6.77 -3.26 -6.78
C THR A 224 -5.68 -2.92 -7.80
N ALA A 225 -5.48 -3.77 -8.81
CA ALA A 225 -4.59 -3.51 -9.94
C ALA A 225 -5.32 -3.70 -11.28
N ALA A 226 -5.06 -2.81 -12.24
CA ALA A 226 -5.72 -2.84 -13.56
C ALA A 226 -5.50 -4.15 -14.34
N ASN A 227 -4.35 -4.80 -14.15
CA ASN A 227 -3.98 -6.07 -14.77
C ASN A 227 -4.57 -7.30 -14.05
N GLY A 228 -5.27 -7.11 -12.93
CA GLY A 228 -5.86 -8.20 -12.13
C GLY A 228 -4.91 -8.89 -11.16
N SER A 229 -3.66 -8.40 -10.97
CA SER A 229 -2.69 -9.02 -10.05
C SER A 229 -2.84 -8.59 -8.59
N GLY A 230 -3.72 -7.64 -8.30
CA GLY A 230 -4.00 -7.17 -6.95
C GLY A 230 -5.06 -8.01 -6.25
N ASP A 231 -5.53 -7.51 -5.11
CA ASP A 231 -6.62 -8.12 -4.34
C ASP A 231 -7.94 -8.01 -5.11
N THR A 232 -8.78 -9.04 -5.02
CA THR A 232 -10.08 -9.10 -5.68
C THR A 232 -11.21 -8.89 -4.68
N TYR A 233 -12.19 -8.08 -5.03
CA TYR A 233 -13.39 -7.84 -4.24
C TYR A 233 -14.64 -8.09 -5.08
N ASP A 234 -15.51 -8.97 -4.62
CA ASP A 234 -16.80 -9.19 -5.26
C ASP A 234 -17.72 -7.98 -5.05
N ALA A 235 -18.64 -7.73 -5.98
CA ALA A 235 -19.64 -6.68 -5.80
C ALA A 235 -20.47 -6.93 -4.53
N GLY A 236 -20.62 -5.90 -3.70
CA GLY A 236 -21.32 -5.97 -2.41
C GLY A 236 -20.49 -6.54 -1.26
N SER A 237 -19.25 -7.00 -1.51
CA SER A 237 -18.34 -7.42 -0.44
C SER A 237 -17.79 -6.22 0.34
N THR A 238 -17.37 -6.45 1.58
CA THR A 238 -16.76 -5.43 2.44
C THR A 238 -15.24 -5.58 2.50
N PHE A 239 -14.51 -4.48 2.48
CA PHE A 239 -13.07 -4.43 2.75
C PHE A 239 -12.72 -3.28 3.69
N ASN A 240 -11.55 -3.35 4.32
CA ASN A 240 -11.06 -2.30 5.21
C ASN A 240 -10.28 -1.26 4.42
N MET A 241 -10.57 0.02 4.64
CA MET A 241 -9.90 1.11 3.94
C MET A 241 -8.40 1.13 4.25
N PRO A 242 -7.51 1.08 3.23
CA PRO A 242 -6.07 1.19 3.43
C PRO A 242 -5.68 2.63 3.83
N PRO A 243 -4.43 2.87 4.30
CA PRO A 243 -3.97 4.20 4.70
C PRO A 243 -3.59 5.09 3.49
N ASN A 244 -4.34 4.99 2.40
CA ASN A 244 -4.18 5.75 1.16
C ASN A 244 -5.45 5.67 0.31
N ASN A 245 -5.60 6.60 -0.64
CA ASN A 245 -6.64 6.51 -1.66
C ASN A 245 -6.43 5.25 -2.51
N ILE A 246 -7.52 4.59 -2.90
CA ILE A 246 -7.48 3.35 -3.68
C ILE A 246 -8.33 3.47 -4.94
N THR A 247 -7.86 2.83 -6.02
CA THR A 247 -8.62 2.65 -7.25
C THR A 247 -8.97 1.18 -7.42
N LEU A 248 -10.25 0.89 -7.58
CA LEU A 248 -10.79 -0.43 -7.88
C LEU A 248 -11.08 -0.55 -9.38
N TYR A 249 -10.40 -1.48 -10.04
CA TYR A 249 -10.50 -1.73 -11.48
C TYR A 249 -11.45 -2.89 -11.74
N ALA A 250 -12.40 -2.71 -12.66
CA ALA A 250 -13.33 -3.78 -13.02
C ALA A 250 -12.55 -5.00 -13.51
N LYS A 251 -12.84 -6.16 -12.89
CA LYS A 251 -12.25 -7.44 -13.26
C LYS A 251 -13.23 -8.12 -14.20
N TRP A 252 -12.75 -8.46 -15.38
CA TRP A 252 -13.56 -9.00 -16.47
C TRP A 252 -13.16 -10.44 -16.75
N GLN A 253 -14.13 -11.35 -16.83
CA GLN A 253 -13.92 -12.73 -17.26
C GLN A 253 -14.55 -12.98 -18.64
N GLY A 254 -14.04 -13.96 -19.38
CA GLY A 254 -14.64 -14.35 -20.66
C GLY A 254 -16.10 -14.76 -20.47
N ALA A 255 -17.00 -14.24 -21.31
CA ALA A 255 -18.34 -14.78 -21.42
C ALA A 255 -18.24 -16.14 -22.13
N TYR A 256 -18.28 -17.23 -21.38
CA TYR A 256 -18.49 -18.56 -21.94
C TYR A 256 -19.92 -18.95 -21.65
N GLU A 257 -20.73 -19.17 -22.69
CA GLU A 257 -21.97 -19.91 -22.50
C GLU A 257 -21.61 -21.34 -22.11
N SER A 258 -22.23 -21.83 -21.03
CA SER A 258 -22.31 -23.26 -20.75
C SER A 258 -23.09 -23.94 -21.87
N GLY A 259 -22.46 -24.19 -23.01
CA GLY A 259 -23.06 -24.93 -24.09
C GLY A 259 -23.48 -26.34 -23.71
N GLN A 260 -24.51 -26.76 -24.42
CA GLN A 260 -25.23 -28.00 -24.20
C GLN A 260 -24.57 -29.12 -25.01
N ILE A 261 -24.47 -30.32 -24.43
CA ILE A 261 -24.12 -31.52 -25.19
C ILE A 261 -25.28 -31.80 -26.17
N VAL A 262 -25.01 -31.66 -27.47
CA VAL A 262 -26.01 -31.84 -28.55
C VAL A 262 -26.06 -33.27 -29.12
N GLY A 263 -25.58 -34.27 -28.36
CA GLY A 263 -25.65 -35.68 -28.75
C GLY A 263 -24.76 -36.60 -27.91
N THR A 264 -25.07 -37.90 -27.90
CA THR A 264 -24.22 -38.93 -27.29
C THR A 264 -23.10 -39.35 -28.23
N ALA A 265 -21.93 -39.68 -27.71
CA ALA A 265 -20.84 -40.24 -28.51
C ALA A 265 -21.27 -41.57 -29.17
N GLY A 266 -20.69 -41.88 -30.34
CA GLY A 266 -20.96 -43.13 -31.07
C GLY A 266 -21.82 -42.99 -32.32
N PHE A 267 -21.52 -42.04 -33.21
CA PHE A 267 -22.19 -41.95 -34.52
C PHE A 267 -21.98 -43.17 -35.41
N SER A 268 -20.93 -43.96 -35.16
CA SER A 268 -20.62 -45.20 -35.85
C SER A 268 -20.24 -46.30 -34.87
N ASN A 269 -20.60 -47.54 -35.20
CA ASN A 269 -20.11 -48.74 -34.51
C ASN A 269 -18.79 -49.28 -35.11
N ALA A 270 -18.20 -48.57 -36.09
CA ALA A 270 -16.95 -48.94 -36.75
C ALA A 270 -15.90 -47.81 -36.69
N ARG A 271 -14.65 -48.14 -37.03
CA ARG A 271 -13.56 -47.15 -37.08
C ARG A 271 -13.92 -46.02 -38.04
N SER A 272 -13.85 -44.78 -37.55
CA SER A 272 -14.02 -43.57 -38.36
C SER A 272 -12.68 -43.00 -38.81
N GLY A 273 -12.62 -42.43 -40.01
CA GLY A 273 -11.46 -41.71 -40.55
C GLY A 273 -11.54 -40.19 -40.33
N THR A 274 -11.08 -39.40 -41.32
CA THR A 274 -11.20 -37.94 -41.33
C THR A 274 -12.66 -37.53 -41.09
N ASN A 275 -12.86 -36.70 -40.06
CA ASN A 275 -14.16 -36.16 -39.71
C ASN A 275 -14.21 -34.68 -40.09
N CYS A 276 -15.32 -34.25 -40.65
CA CYS A 276 -15.56 -32.85 -40.96
C CYS A 276 -16.90 -32.39 -40.39
N ILE A 277 -16.96 -31.16 -39.90
CA ILE A 277 -18.22 -30.50 -39.54
C ILE A 277 -18.48 -29.36 -40.50
N ALA A 278 -19.73 -29.22 -40.91
CA ALA A 278 -20.19 -28.15 -41.76
C ALA A 278 -21.47 -27.52 -41.24
N PHE A 279 -21.64 -26.22 -41.50
CA PHE A 279 -22.89 -25.51 -41.21
C PHE A 279 -23.51 -25.06 -42.52
N LEU A 280 -24.80 -25.37 -42.71
CA LEU A 280 -25.61 -24.87 -43.82
C LEU A 280 -26.84 -24.20 -43.25
N ASN A 281 -26.94 -22.88 -43.44
CA ASN A 281 -28.00 -22.05 -42.85
C ASN A 281 -28.17 -22.35 -41.36
N GLU A 282 -27.07 -22.22 -40.60
CA GLU A 282 -27.00 -22.48 -39.14
C GLU A 282 -27.28 -23.93 -38.71
N THR A 283 -27.65 -24.81 -39.64
CA THR A 283 -27.87 -26.22 -39.33
C THR A 283 -26.54 -26.98 -39.37
N PRO A 284 -26.14 -27.69 -38.29
CA PRO A 284 -24.92 -28.51 -38.27
C PRO A 284 -25.05 -29.80 -39.06
N TYR A 285 -23.95 -30.18 -39.71
CA TYR A 285 -23.76 -31.45 -40.40
C TYR A 285 -22.41 -32.03 -40.02
N VAL A 286 -22.36 -33.33 -39.73
CA VAL A 286 -21.12 -34.07 -39.48
C VAL A 286 -20.94 -35.09 -40.59
N LEU A 287 -19.78 -35.04 -41.23
CA LEU A 287 -19.35 -35.97 -42.26
C LEU A 287 -18.20 -36.78 -41.71
N PHE A 288 -18.25 -38.10 -41.91
CA PHE A 288 -17.22 -39.00 -41.41
C PHE A 288 -17.09 -40.21 -42.32
N GLY A 289 -15.87 -40.70 -42.50
CA GLY A 289 -15.61 -41.92 -43.27
C GLY A 289 -15.78 -43.15 -42.38
N GLU A 290 -16.67 -44.07 -42.74
CA GLU A 290 -17.00 -45.22 -41.89
C GLU A 290 -16.44 -46.53 -42.44
N GLY A 291 -15.73 -47.29 -41.60
CA GLY A 291 -15.28 -48.65 -41.92
C GLY A 291 -16.43 -49.61 -42.23
N ALA A 292 -17.59 -49.46 -41.58
CA ALA A 292 -18.77 -50.31 -41.76
C ALA A 292 -19.35 -50.27 -43.19
N VAL A 293 -19.13 -49.19 -43.93
CA VAL A 293 -19.59 -49.02 -45.32
C VAL A 293 -18.42 -49.03 -46.31
N ASN A 294 -17.40 -49.85 -46.06
CA ASN A 294 -16.20 -50.00 -46.89
C ASN A 294 -15.42 -48.68 -47.09
N GLY A 295 -15.39 -47.84 -46.05
CA GLY A 295 -14.74 -46.54 -46.09
C GLY A 295 -15.52 -45.51 -46.91
N LYS A 296 -16.82 -45.70 -47.19
CA LYS A 296 -17.65 -44.64 -47.74
C LYS A 296 -17.94 -43.57 -46.69
N ALA A 297 -18.25 -42.37 -47.15
CA ALA A 297 -18.62 -41.27 -46.27
C ALA A 297 -20.08 -41.39 -45.80
N SER A 298 -20.33 -41.04 -44.54
CA SER A 298 -21.64 -40.93 -43.93
C SER A 298 -21.88 -39.50 -43.48
N VAL A 299 -23.12 -39.01 -43.67
CA VAL A 299 -23.54 -37.65 -43.31
C VAL A 299 -24.63 -37.71 -42.26
N MET A 300 -24.38 -37.06 -41.13
CA MET A 300 -25.38 -36.76 -40.12
C MET A 300 -25.76 -35.28 -40.14
N LYS A 301 -27.04 -35.00 -39.92
CA LYS A 301 -27.61 -33.66 -39.80
C LYS A 301 -28.17 -33.49 -38.40
N TYR A 302 -27.82 -32.40 -37.73
CA TYR A 302 -28.47 -32.02 -36.48
C TYR A 302 -29.80 -31.32 -36.79
N ASN A 303 -30.87 -31.71 -36.11
CA ASN A 303 -32.21 -31.13 -36.32
C ASN A 303 -32.71 -30.28 -35.15
N GLY A 304 -31.85 -29.97 -34.17
CA GLY A 304 -32.20 -29.22 -32.97
C GLY A 304 -32.30 -30.08 -31.71
N ASN A 305 -32.59 -31.39 -31.85
CA ASN A 305 -32.73 -32.30 -30.70
C ASN A 305 -31.86 -33.57 -30.82
N ASN A 306 -31.57 -34.04 -32.04
CA ASN A 306 -30.75 -35.21 -32.29
C ASN A 306 -30.01 -35.14 -33.65
N TRP A 307 -29.14 -36.12 -33.88
CA TRP A 307 -28.45 -36.32 -35.14
C TRP A 307 -29.15 -37.41 -35.96
N GLY A 308 -29.56 -37.07 -37.19
CA GLY A 308 -30.21 -37.99 -38.13
C GLY A 308 -29.34 -38.28 -39.35
N VAL A 309 -29.37 -39.52 -39.85
CA VAL A 309 -28.68 -39.92 -41.08
C VAL A 309 -29.36 -39.25 -42.28
N ARG A 310 -28.60 -38.47 -43.05
CA ARG A 310 -29.10 -37.80 -44.27
C ARG A 310 -28.80 -38.60 -45.54
N GLY A 311 -27.82 -39.50 -45.51
CA GLY A 311 -27.55 -40.44 -46.58
C GLY A 311 -26.16 -41.08 -46.51
N ILE A 312 -26.01 -42.18 -47.25
CA ILE A 312 -24.74 -42.84 -47.59
C ILE A 312 -24.33 -42.44 -49.02
N PRO A 313 -23.59 -41.34 -49.22
CA PRO A 313 -23.04 -41.04 -50.53
C PRO A 313 -22.22 -42.23 -51.08
N SER A 314 -22.41 -42.55 -52.36
CA SER A 314 -21.72 -43.64 -53.08
C SER A 314 -20.22 -43.36 -53.32
N ILE A 315 -19.57 -42.57 -52.47
CA ILE A 315 -18.23 -42.02 -52.67
C ILE A 315 -17.27 -42.61 -51.63
N PHE A 316 -16.14 -43.15 -52.10
CA PHE A 316 -15.10 -43.79 -51.28
C PHE A 316 -14.22 -42.74 -50.58
N CYS A 317 -14.14 -42.77 -49.25
CA CYS A 317 -13.08 -42.18 -48.42
C CYS A 317 -12.00 -43.23 -48.17
N ARG A 318 -11.03 -43.42 -49.09
CA ARG A 318 -9.83 -44.18 -48.75
C ARG A 318 -8.83 -43.31 -47.99
N SER A 319 -8.41 -43.82 -46.83
CA SER A 319 -7.28 -43.35 -46.04
C SER A 319 -6.10 -42.94 -46.93
N GLY A 320 -5.74 -41.66 -46.92
CA GLY A 320 -4.49 -41.16 -47.51
C GLY A 320 -4.60 -39.97 -48.47
N ARG A 321 -5.80 -39.50 -48.85
CA ARG A 321 -5.94 -38.27 -49.64
C ARG A 321 -7.10 -37.40 -49.15
N ARG A 322 -6.75 -36.16 -48.78
CA ARG A 322 -7.63 -35.11 -48.26
C ARG A 322 -8.58 -34.65 -49.35
N PHE A 323 -9.86 -34.97 -49.23
CA PHE A 323 -10.92 -34.43 -50.07
C PHE A 323 -12.02 -33.84 -49.20
N LEU A 324 -12.41 -32.59 -49.50
CA LEU A 324 -13.52 -31.88 -48.87
C LEU A 324 -14.78 -32.07 -49.71
N TYR A 325 -15.92 -32.25 -49.05
CA TYR A 325 -17.23 -32.43 -49.70
C TYR A 325 -18.09 -31.18 -49.52
N GLY A 326 -18.70 -30.69 -50.59
CA GLY A 326 -19.76 -29.68 -50.54
C GLY A 326 -21.05 -30.24 -51.13
N ILE A 327 -22.18 -30.03 -50.46
CA ILE A 327 -23.52 -30.19 -51.05
C ILE A 327 -23.97 -28.80 -51.48
N SER A 328 -24.00 -28.52 -52.78
CA SER A 328 -24.70 -27.37 -53.33
C SER A 328 -25.98 -27.85 -54.02
N GLY A 329 -27.04 -27.06 -53.90
CA GLY A 329 -28.29 -27.32 -54.61
C GLY A 329 -28.21 -27.12 -56.12
N PHE A 330 -27.09 -26.66 -56.70
CA PHE A 330 -27.00 -26.36 -58.13
C PHE A 330 -25.57 -26.51 -58.68
N ASN A 331 -25.26 -27.69 -59.21
CA ASN A 331 -24.38 -28.02 -60.35
C ASN A 331 -23.09 -27.21 -60.67
N SER A 332 -22.26 -26.80 -59.69
CA SER A 332 -20.85 -26.43 -59.94
C SER A 332 -19.96 -26.60 -58.70
N LEU A 333 -18.71 -27.04 -58.92
CA LEU A 333 -17.74 -27.45 -57.90
C LEU A 333 -16.61 -26.39 -57.77
N TYR A 334 -16.28 -25.94 -56.55
CA TYR A 334 -15.12 -25.08 -56.29
C TYR A 334 -14.28 -25.61 -55.13
N PHE A 335 -12.96 -25.46 -55.24
CA PHE A 335 -11.94 -26.03 -54.34
C PHE A 335 -11.28 -24.94 -53.49
N ILE A 336 -11.23 -25.11 -52.16
CA ILE A 336 -10.32 -24.35 -51.27
C ILE A 336 -9.81 -25.25 -50.13
N GLN A 337 -8.51 -25.11 -49.82
CA GLN A 337 -7.75 -25.83 -48.80
C GLN A 337 -7.91 -25.24 -47.38
N GLY A 338 -8.05 -26.14 -46.40
CA GLY A 338 -7.60 -26.09 -45.00
C GLY A 338 -7.80 -24.82 -44.17
N LEU A 339 -8.48 -24.94 -43.03
CA LEU A 339 -8.14 -24.32 -41.73
C LEU A 339 -9.16 -24.75 -40.66
N TRP A 340 -8.78 -24.65 -39.38
CA TRP A 340 -9.64 -24.96 -38.24
C TRP A 340 -10.45 -23.72 -37.82
N ILE A 341 -11.76 -23.86 -37.50
CA ILE A 341 -12.63 -22.74 -37.03
C ILE A 341 -13.48 -23.05 -35.76
N TRP A 342 -13.45 -22.18 -34.72
CA TRP A 342 -14.29 -22.19 -33.51
C TRP A 342 -14.88 -20.78 -33.35
N LYS A 343 -16.18 -20.69 -33.08
CA LYS A 343 -16.92 -19.45 -32.78
C LYS A 343 -17.23 -19.44 -31.28
N GLN A 344 -16.89 -18.35 -30.58
CA GLN A 344 -17.50 -18.07 -29.28
C GLN A 344 -18.61 -17.04 -29.46
N GLY A 345 -19.80 -17.38 -28.95
CA GLY A 345 -20.96 -16.50 -28.97
C GLY A 345 -20.66 -15.16 -28.30
N LEU A 346 -21.29 -14.12 -28.84
CA LEU A 346 -21.20 -12.68 -28.53
C LEU A 346 -20.00 -11.89 -29.10
N CYS A 347 -18.96 -12.54 -29.65
CA CYS A 347 -17.77 -11.85 -30.18
C CYS A 347 -17.57 -12.10 -31.66
N ASN A 348 -17.48 -11.04 -32.46
CA ASN A 348 -17.04 -11.13 -33.85
C ASN A 348 -15.52 -11.41 -34.00
N GLU A 349 -14.90 -12.13 -33.06
CA GLU A 349 -13.48 -12.50 -33.11
C GLU A 349 -13.27 -13.99 -32.76
N ILE A 350 -12.58 -14.71 -33.65
CA ILE A 350 -12.27 -16.14 -33.55
C ILE A 350 -10.85 -16.30 -32.99
N ARG A 351 -10.66 -17.04 -31.88
CA ARG A 351 -9.33 -17.38 -31.34
C ARG A 351 -9.18 -18.87 -31.03
N TRP A 352 -7.94 -19.35 -31.13
CA TRP A 352 -7.51 -20.76 -31.04
C TRP A 352 -6.65 -21.01 -29.81
N HIS A 353 -6.75 -22.20 -29.21
CA HIS A 353 -5.72 -22.73 -28.32
C HIS A 353 -5.51 -24.23 -28.53
N GLU A 354 -4.37 -24.60 -29.13
CA GLU A 354 -3.69 -25.88 -28.93
C GLU A 354 -2.17 -25.63 -28.90
N LEU A 355 -1.47 -26.44 -28.12
CA LEU A 355 -0.03 -26.35 -27.85
C LEU A 355 0.79 -26.54 -29.14
N GLY A 356 1.07 -25.47 -29.90
CA GLY A 356 2.12 -25.46 -30.92
C GLY A 356 1.76 -24.92 -32.31
N VAL A 357 2.18 -23.66 -32.52
CA VAL A 357 2.73 -23.03 -33.74
C VAL A 357 1.88 -22.69 -35.00
N HIS A 358 2.02 -21.40 -35.37
CA HIS A 358 1.81 -20.66 -36.63
C HIS A 358 0.43 -20.01 -36.96
N TRP A 359 0.49 -18.69 -37.14
CA TRP A 359 -0.61 -17.73 -37.34
C TRP A 359 -0.73 -17.27 -38.80
N LYS A 360 -1.94 -17.25 -39.40
CA LYS A 360 -2.32 -16.37 -40.53
C LYS A 360 -3.84 -16.09 -40.56
N SER A 361 -4.22 -14.86 -40.92
CA SER A 361 -5.58 -14.28 -40.85
C SER A 361 -6.27 -14.11 -42.23
N GLY A 362 -7.62 -13.99 -42.24
CA GLY A 362 -8.43 -13.63 -43.43
C GLY A 362 -9.83 -13.06 -43.07
N ILE A 363 -10.44 -12.28 -43.98
CA ILE A 363 -11.67 -11.44 -43.80
C ILE A 363 -12.87 -12.03 -44.58
N PHE A 364 -14.09 -11.80 -44.10
CA PHE A 364 -15.38 -12.24 -44.70
C PHE A 364 -15.86 -11.41 -45.91
N SER A 365 -16.66 -12.06 -46.78
CA SER A 365 -17.62 -11.37 -47.67
C SER A 365 -19.05 -11.88 -47.41
N SER A 366 -20.03 -11.01 -47.64
CA SER A 366 -21.41 -11.12 -47.14
C SER A 366 -22.29 -12.23 -47.76
N ASN A 367 -21.81 -12.97 -48.77
CA ASN A 367 -22.72 -13.72 -49.67
C ASN A 367 -22.49 -15.24 -49.77
N SER A 368 -21.63 -15.84 -48.94
CA SER A 368 -21.40 -17.30 -48.95
C SER A 368 -21.40 -17.88 -47.53
N LYS A 369 -22.51 -18.52 -47.12
CA LYS A 369 -22.74 -19.10 -45.78
C LYS A 369 -22.44 -20.61 -45.70
N LEU A 370 -21.31 -21.07 -46.25
CA LEU A 370 -20.86 -22.46 -46.11
C LEU A 370 -19.49 -22.49 -45.43
N PHE A 371 -19.40 -23.23 -44.34
CA PHE A 371 -18.20 -23.37 -43.52
C PHE A 371 -17.90 -24.85 -43.30
N ILE A 372 -16.64 -25.26 -43.45
CA ILE A 372 -16.21 -26.67 -43.29
C ILE A 372 -14.86 -26.69 -42.57
N THR A 373 -14.74 -27.50 -41.51
CA THR A 373 -13.45 -27.82 -40.87
C THR A 373 -13.27 -29.33 -40.78
N CYS A 374 -12.02 -29.81 -40.91
CA CYS A 374 -11.69 -31.23 -40.88
C CYS A 374 -10.44 -31.48 -40.04
N GLY A 375 -10.46 -32.57 -39.27
CA GLY A 375 -9.32 -33.05 -38.51
C GLY A 375 -8.82 -34.40 -38.99
N ASP A 376 -7.50 -34.57 -39.01
CA ASP A 376 -6.83 -35.86 -39.17
C ASP A 376 -6.41 -36.37 -37.79
N GLN A 377 -6.67 -37.65 -37.49
CA GLN A 377 -5.94 -38.36 -36.43
C GLN A 377 -4.70 -39.03 -37.05
N TRP A 378 -3.53 -38.74 -36.49
CA TRP A 378 -2.34 -39.57 -36.63
C TRP A 378 -2.23 -40.41 -35.35
N ASP A 379 -2.83 -41.60 -35.36
CA ASP A 379 -2.45 -42.63 -34.39
C ASP A 379 -1.12 -43.22 -34.85
N SER A 380 -0.06 -42.95 -34.09
CA SER A 380 1.11 -43.81 -34.08
C SER A 380 0.61 -45.25 -33.84
N LEU A 381 1.17 -46.21 -34.58
CA LEU A 381 0.99 -47.63 -34.31
C LEU A 381 0.98 -47.89 -32.79
N TYR A 382 0.10 -48.78 -32.33
CA TYR A 382 -0.12 -49.23 -30.93
C TYR A 382 -1.38 -48.70 -30.21
N GLY A 383 -2.56 -49.05 -30.72
CA GLY A 383 -3.46 -49.93 -29.96
C GLY A 383 -4.17 -49.43 -28.70
N ILE A 384 -4.56 -48.15 -28.60
CA ILE A 384 -5.44 -47.69 -27.51
C ILE A 384 -6.82 -47.31 -28.08
N GLN A 385 -7.86 -48.06 -27.74
CA GLN A 385 -9.24 -47.68 -28.00
C GLN A 385 -9.65 -46.56 -27.04
N GLY A 386 -9.39 -45.31 -27.43
CA GLY A 386 -9.99 -44.14 -26.79
C GLY A 386 -11.47 -44.00 -27.22
N LEU A 387 -12.37 -43.82 -26.25
CA LEU A 387 -13.70 -43.26 -26.51
C LEU A 387 -13.51 -41.77 -26.82
N TRP A 388 -13.76 -41.35 -28.05
CA TRP A 388 -13.53 -39.98 -28.48
C TRP A 388 -14.82 -39.15 -28.37
N GLN A 389 -14.78 -38.08 -27.56
CA GLN A 389 -15.83 -37.06 -27.48
C GLN A 389 -15.51 -35.94 -28.46
N LEU A 390 -16.36 -35.74 -29.47
CA LEU A 390 -16.39 -34.53 -30.27
C LEU A 390 -17.40 -33.56 -29.63
N THR A 391 -16.91 -32.60 -28.85
CA THR A 391 -17.78 -31.59 -28.22
C THR A 391 -17.99 -30.43 -29.19
N ILE A 392 -19.18 -30.35 -29.79
CA ILE A 392 -19.59 -29.26 -30.68
C ILE A 392 -20.47 -28.32 -29.88
N TRP A 393 -20.08 -27.04 -29.81
CA TRP A 393 -20.83 -25.99 -29.13
C TRP A 393 -21.66 -25.24 -30.18
N ILE A 394 -22.98 -25.18 -30.00
CA ILE A 394 -23.89 -24.40 -30.82
C ILE A 394 -24.45 -23.30 -29.92
N GLY A 395 -23.93 -22.07 -30.07
CA GLY A 395 -24.50 -20.88 -29.45
C GLY A 395 -25.58 -20.28 -30.35
N TYR A 396 -26.66 -19.79 -29.76
CA TYR A 396 -27.71 -19.03 -30.44
C TYR A 396 -27.48 -17.53 -30.21
N GLU A 397 -27.80 -16.68 -31.19
CA GLU A 397 -27.95 -15.24 -30.94
C GLU A 397 -29.23 -15.01 -30.13
N ILE A 398 -29.14 -14.20 -29.07
CA ILE A 398 -30.31 -13.60 -28.40
C ILE A 398 -30.47 -12.18 -28.92
#